data_AF-A0A428U8L7-F1
#
_entry.id   AF-A0A428U8L7-F1
#
_cell.length_a   1.000
_cell.length_b   1.000
_cell.length_c   1.000
_cell.angle_alpha   90.00
_cell.angle_beta   90.00
_cell.angle_gamma   90.00
#
_symmetry.space_group_name_H-M   'P 1'
#
loop_
_entity.id
_entity.type
_entity.pdbx_description
1 polymer ?
#
loop_
_entity_poly.entity_id
_entity_poly.type
_entity_poly.pdbx_seq_one_letter_code
_entity_poly.pdbx_strand_id
1 'polypeptide(L)'
;MSFHLTTSCPRAAARQLFVASRGFSTAAGLQNQVPPESPSYIRLPTPPQSDEKKLPRVRGHLPVPREVFPRMEGDRKVRADYIKQTVPKPANPQPPKNETQEWKQKMASTRRENLELGLKELWVRRNRRDAVRNARVSQKFREHNAAAKAAEREDDRLTRSTVLESVLDTKTYPDPNRFERAEQGRRKVWAIEASKRGARRDALMELYINASNFIVTETELKAEIERIFDADFFKKQGTAYGRYGSSENVWDIHGKPTSIANMLETTTGASTKIMDVYESEYDRSVKRQKRIAEEFTGGKME
;
A
#
# COMPACT_ATOMS: atom_id res chain seq x y z
N MET A 1 -29.73 69.40 14.36
CA MET A 1 -29.88 68.67 15.64
C MET A 1 -29.64 67.19 15.40
N SER A 2 -28.44 66.71 15.73
CA SER A 2 -28.03 65.31 16.03
C SER A 2 -26.63 65.03 15.46
N PHE A 3 -25.61 65.36 16.23
CA PHE A 3 -24.23 64.98 15.95
C PHE A 3 -24.04 63.51 16.36
N HIS A 4 -23.71 62.66 15.40
CA HIS A 4 -23.28 61.28 15.66
C HIS A 4 -21.76 61.26 15.81
N LEU A 5 -21.30 61.03 17.04
CA LEU A 5 -19.89 60.83 17.36
C LEU A 5 -19.52 59.37 17.14
N THR A 6 -18.68 59.12 16.14
CA THR A 6 -17.95 57.87 15.94
C THR A 6 -16.77 57.80 16.91
N THR A 7 -16.80 56.91 17.89
CA THR A 7 -15.65 56.64 18.77
C THR A 7 -14.90 55.38 18.30
N SER A 8 -13.91 55.63 17.46
CA SER A 8 -12.75 54.74 17.29
C SER A 8 -11.78 55.03 18.44
N CYS A 9 -11.54 54.07 19.32
CA CYS A 9 -10.50 54.17 20.36
C CYS A 9 -9.33 53.22 20.05
N PRO A 10 -8.16 53.71 19.61
CA PRO A 10 -6.90 53.04 19.84
C PRO A 10 -6.50 53.22 21.31
N ARG A 11 -6.25 52.11 22.01
CA ARG A 11 -5.74 52.10 23.38
C ARG A 11 -4.26 52.47 23.36
N ALA A 12 -3.95 53.77 23.30
CA ALA A 12 -2.60 54.28 23.56
C ALA A 12 -2.39 54.31 25.08
N ALA A 13 -1.35 53.62 25.53
CA ALA A 13 -0.86 53.71 26.90
C ALA A 13 -0.15 55.06 27.08
N ALA A 14 -0.75 55.96 27.85
CA ALA A 14 -0.07 57.12 28.40
C ALA A 14 -0.22 57.06 29.92
N ARG A 15 0.85 56.64 30.61
CA ARG A 15 1.00 56.84 32.05
C ARG A 15 1.38 58.29 32.28
N GLN A 16 0.44 59.11 32.71
CA GLN A 16 0.75 60.41 33.29
C GLN A 16 0.84 60.26 34.80
N LEU A 17 2.05 60.45 35.32
CA LEU A 17 2.33 60.71 36.73
C LEU A 17 1.81 62.11 37.05
N PHE A 18 0.78 62.23 37.89
CA PHE A 18 0.45 63.49 38.54
C PHE A 18 0.33 63.28 40.04
N VAL A 19 1.36 63.76 40.74
CA VAL A 19 1.33 64.12 42.14
C VAL A 19 0.69 65.51 42.21
N ALA A 20 -0.46 65.67 42.89
CA ALA A 20 -0.83 66.92 43.57
C ALA A 20 -2.13 66.78 44.39
N SER A 21 -2.01 67.17 45.66
CA SER A 21 -3.02 67.82 46.52
C SER A 21 -4.41 67.21 46.64
N ARG A 22 -4.67 66.62 47.83
CA ARG A 22 -6.00 66.28 48.35
C ARG A 22 -6.80 67.57 48.58
N GLY A 23 -7.80 67.82 47.73
CA GLY A 23 -8.93 68.69 48.02
C GLY A 23 -10.14 67.83 48.38
N PHE A 24 -10.71 68.04 49.56
CA PHE A 24 -11.96 67.39 50.00
C PHE A 24 -13.13 67.96 49.21
N SER A 25 -13.50 67.33 48.09
CA SER A 25 -14.77 67.57 47.42
C SER A 25 -15.41 66.23 47.06
N THR A 26 -16.44 65.88 47.82
CA THR A 26 -17.25 64.67 47.72
C THR A 26 -18.25 64.78 46.57
N ALA A 27 -17.80 64.83 45.31
CA ALA A 27 -18.72 64.83 44.17
C ALA A 27 -18.02 64.40 42.87
N ALA A 28 -17.50 63.17 42.85
CA ALA A 28 -17.26 62.43 41.60
C ALA A 28 -17.22 60.92 41.91
N GLY A 29 -18.29 60.44 42.55
CA GLY A 29 -18.60 59.01 42.56
C GLY A 29 -18.92 58.57 41.14
N LEU A 30 -17.89 58.18 40.38
CA LEU A 30 -18.08 57.36 39.19
C LEU A 30 -18.80 56.08 39.64
N GLN A 31 -19.97 55.86 39.07
CA GLN A 31 -21.07 54.98 39.52
C GLN A 31 -20.78 53.46 39.55
N ASN A 32 -19.56 53.02 39.86
CA ASN A 32 -19.19 51.61 39.97
C ASN A 32 -17.97 51.41 40.90
N GLN A 33 -18.08 51.89 42.14
CA GLN A 33 -17.19 51.38 43.18
C GLN A 33 -17.66 49.98 43.55
N VAL A 34 -16.88 48.98 43.17
CA VAL A 34 -17.08 47.59 43.60
C VAL A 34 -17.09 47.62 45.14
N PRO A 35 -18.14 47.12 45.83
CA PRO A 35 -18.19 47.19 47.28
C PRO A 35 -17.09 46.30 47.89
N PRO A 36 -16.63 46.60 49.12
CA PRO A 36 -15.61 45.81 49.80
C PRO A 36 -16.00 44.34 50.01
N GLU A 37 -17.29 44.05 50.05
CA GLU A 37 -17.85 42.70 50.17
C GLU A 37 -17.71 41.86 48.88
N SER A 38 -17.53 42.50 47.72
CA SER A 38 -17.38 41.78 46.47
C SER A 38 -16.00 41.11 46.41
N PRO A 39 -15.89 39.84 46.00
CA PRO A 39 -14.59 39.19 45.79
C PRO A 39 -13.75 39.87 44.70
N SER A 40 -14.37 40.74 43.89
CA SER A 40 -13.68 41.55 42.88
C SER A 40 -13.14 42.89 43.42
N TYR A 41 -13.32 43.18 44.72
CA TYR A 41 -12.84 44.41 45.36
C TYR A 41 -11.32 44.55 45.26
N ILE A 42 -10.60 43.45 45.53
CA ILE A 42 -9.17 43.31 45.29
C ILE A 42 -8.97 42.18 44.28
N ARG A 43 -8.51 42.53 43.08
CA ARG A 43 -8.29 41.54 42.00
C ARG A 43 -6.90 40.93 42.15
N LEU A 44 -6.83 39.79 42.83
CA LEU A 44 -5.61 38.97 42.87
C LEU A 44 -5.60 38.06 41.63
N PRO A 45 -4.59 38.17 40.74
CA PRO A 45 -4.47 37.25 39.62
C PRO A 45 -4.11 35.86 40.12
N THR A 46 -4.75 34.84 39.59
CA THR A 46 -4.39 33.44 39.84
C THR A 46 -3.15 33.06 39.03
N PRO A 47 -2.21 32.29 39.60
CA PRO A 47 -1.09 31.78 38.82
C PRO A 47 -1.58 30.86 37.68
N PRO A 48 -0.80 30.71 36.59
CA PRO A 48 -1.17 29.80 35.50
C PRO A 48 -1.29 28.35 36.02
N GLN A 49 -2.22 27.58 35.46
CA GLN A 49 -2.45 26.16 35.80
C GLN A 49 -2.83 25.89 37.28
N SER A 50 -3.50 26.83 37.96
CA SER A 50 -3.89 26.68 39.38
C SER A 50 -5.15 25.86 39.63
N ASP A 51 -6.05 25.79 38.66
CA ASP A 51 -7.35 25.11 38.78
C ASP A 51 -7.55 24.16 37.59
N GLU A 52 -8.05 22.95 37.87
CA GLU A 52 -8.30 21.88 36.89
C GLU A 52 -9.80 21.61 36.70
N LYS A 53 -10.66 22.57 37.04
CA LYS A 53 -12.11 22.46 36.90
C LYS A 53 -12.54 22.04 35.48
N LYS A 54 -13.15 20.86 35.38
CA LYS A 54 -13.71 20.32 34.14
C LYS A 54 -15.12 20.86 33.90
N LEU A 55 -15.28 21.72 32.89
CA LEU A 55 -16.60 22.25 32.51
C LEU A 55 -17.48 21.12 31.94
N PRO A 56 -18.79 21.06 32.28
CA PRO A 56 -19.69 20.07 31.75
C PRO A 56 -19.89 20.24 30.24
N ARG A 57 -20.17 19.15 29.53
CA ARG A 57 -20.41 19.16 28.08
C ARG A 57 -21.71 19.90 27.76
N VAL A 58 -21.61 21.02 27.04
CA VAL A 58 -22.77 21.74 26.48
C VAL A 58 -23.35 20.95 25.30
N ARG A 59 -24.67 20.72 25.30
CA ARG A 59 -25.38 20.00 24.22
C ARG A 59 -25.91 20.97 23.17
N GLY A 60 -26.14 20.48 21.95
CA GLY A 60 -26.65 21.27 20.82
C GLY A 60 -25.55 21.96 20.00
N HIS A 61 -25.95 22.65 18.93
CA HIS A 61 -25.06 23.45 18.08
C HIS A 61 -25.79 24.72 17.61
N LEU A 62 -25.04 25.79 17.36
CA LEU A 62 -25.55 27.00 16.71
C LEU A 62 -25.37 26.90 15.19
N PRO A 63 -26.26 27.49 14.38
CA PRO A 63 -26.10 27.51 12.93
C PRO A 63 -24.83 28.28 12.56
N VAL A 64 -24.01 27.69 11.69
CA VAL A 64 -22.76 28.31 11.24
C VAL A 64 -23.08 29.44 10.26
N PRO A 65 -22.64 30.69 10.52
CA PRO A 65 -22.88 31.79 9.59
C PRO A 65 -22.21 31.54 8.23
N ARG A 66 -22.92 31.87 7.15
CA ARG A 66 -22.40 31.72 5.78
C ARG A 66 -21.17 32.60 5.53
N GLU A 67 -20.30 32.15 4.64
CA GLU A 67 -19.14 32.94 4.20
C GLU A 67 -19.55 33.98 3.15
N VAL A 68 -19.39 35.26 3.47
CA VAL A 68 -19.74 36.38 2.56
C VAL A 68 -18.63 36.66 1.53
N PHE A 69 -17.38 36.39 1.92
CA PHE A 69 -16.19 36.61 1.11
C PHE A 69 -15.46 35.29 0.89
N PRO A 70 -15.69 34.58 -0.23
CA PRO A 70 -14.91 33.40 -0.56
C PRO A 70 -13.46 33.77 -0.86
N ARG A 71 -12.55 32.79 -0.83
CA ARG A 71 -11.12 33.02 -1.06
C ARG A 71 -10.80 33.46 -2.50
N MET A 72 -11.54 32.95 -3.48
CA MET A 72 -11.35 33.28 -4.90
C MET A 72 -11.79 34.71 -5.24
N GLU A 73 -12.84 35.21 -4.61
CA GLU A 73 -13.40 36.55 -4.89
C GLU A 73 -12.62 37.68 -4.20
N GLY A 74 -11.93 37.37 -3.10
CA GLY A 74 -11.08 38.32 -2.39
C GLY A 74 -11.86 39.54 -1.86
N ASP A 75 -11.32 40.73 -2.14
CA ASP A 75 -11.81 42.03 -1.66
C ASP A 75 -12.82 42.70 -2.61
N ARG A 76 -13.23 42.04 -3.70
CA ARG A 76 -14.09 42.61 -4.76
C ARG A 76 -15.29 43.38 -4.21
N LYS A 77 -16.01 42.80 -3.24
CA LYS A 77 -17.23 43.36 -2.64
C LYS A 77 -17.00 44.60 -1.77
N VAL A 78 -15.76 44.86 -1.36
CA VAL A 78 -15.39 46.00 -0.50
C VAL A 78 -14.92 47.20 -1.34
N ARG A 79 -14.56 46.97 -2.61
CA ARG A 79 -14.09 48.02 -3.51
C ARG A 79 -15.19 49.04 -3.78
N ALA A 80 -14.78 50.30 -3.94
CA ALA A 80 -15.70 51.40 -4.20
C ALA A 80 -16.54 51.18 -5.46
N ASP A 81 -15.99 50.55 -6.49
CA ASP A 81 -16.68 50.29 -7.76
C ASP A 81 -17.86 49.34 -7.57
N TYR A 82 -17.67 48.28 -6.78
CA TYR A 82 -18.74 47.34 -6.45
C TYR A 82 -19.85 48.02 -5.66
N ILE A 83 -19.49 48.85 -4.67
CA ILE A 83 -20.47 49.57 -3.85
C ILE A 83 -21.27 50.57 -4.70
N LYS A 84 -20.59 51.32 -5.58
CA LYS A 84 -21.25 52.25 -6.52
C LYS A 84 -22.19 51.52 -7.49
N GLN A 85 -21.79 50.35 -8.00
CA GLN A 85 -22.59 49.57 -8.94
C GLN A 85 -23.79 48.90 -8.27
N THR A 86 -23.61 48.32 -7.08
CA THR A 86 -24.67 47.60 -6.36
C THR A 86 -25.66 48.54 -5.69
N VAL A 87 -25.19 49.71 -5.27
CA VAL A 87 -25.99 50.69 -4.54
C VAL A 87 -25.78 52.08 -5.14
N PRO A 88 -26.33 52.33 -6.34
CA PRO A 88 -26.23 53.64 -6.97
C PRO A 88 -26.99 54.68 -6.15
N LYS A 89 -26.41 55.88 -6.07
CA LYS A 89 -27.11 57.08 -5.57
C LYS A 89 -27.97 57.64 -6.69
N PRO A 90 -29.14 58.23 -6.39
CA PRO A 90 -29.97 58.87 -7.41
C PRO A 90 -29.17 59.96 -8.12
N ALA A 91 -29.16 59.94 -9.46
CA ALA A 91 -28.46 60.93 -10.26
C ALA A 91 -29.02 62.35 -10.01
N ASN A 92 -30.35 62.45 -9.90
CA ASN A 92 -31.07 63.70 -9.62
C ASN A 92 -31.94 63.53 -8.37
N PRO A 93 -31.45 63.89 -7.17
CA PRO A 93 -32.25 63.81 -5.95
C PRO A 93 -33.37 64.85 -5.99
N GLN A 94 -34.62 64.39 -6.07
CA GLN A 94 -35.81 65.23 -6.01
C GLN A 94 -36.37 65.25 -4.58
N PRO A 95 -36.89 66.40 -4.10
CA PRO A 95 -37.56 66.46 -2.81
C PRO A 95 -38.77 65.51 -2.80
N PRO A 96 -39.03 64.80 -1.69
CA PRO A 96 -40.19 63.92 -1.60
C PRO A 96 -41.48 64.74 -1.69
N LYS A 97 -42.42 64.29 -2.52
CA LYS A 97 -43.73 64.95 -2.68
C LYS A 97 -44.75 64.47 -1.64
N ASN A 98 -44.59 63.22 -1.19
CA ASN A 98 -45.49 62.55 -0.25
C ASN A 98 -44.67 61.92 0.90
N GLU A 99 -45.29 61.73 2.07
CA GLU A 99 -44.69 61.06 3.23
C GLU A 99 -44.17 59.65 2.89
N THR A 100 -44.91 58.92 2.05
CA THR A 100 -44.49 57.58 1.58
C THR A 100 -43.21 57.63 0.75
N GLN A 101 -42.98 58.71 -0.01
CA GLN A 101 -41.78 58.91 -0.79
C GLN A 101 -40.59 59.28 0.12
N GLU A 102 -40.82 60.12 1.13
CA GLU A 102 -39.82 60.46 2.15
C GLU A 102 -39.37 59.20 2.90
N TRP A 103 -40.31 58.38 3.37
CA TRP A 103 -40.01 57.11 4.04
C TRP A 103 -39.17 56.19 3.13
N LYS A 104 -39.52 56.06 1.85
CA LYS A 104 -38.75 55.25 0.89
C LYS A 104 -37.34 55.81 0.68
N GLN A 105 -37.18 57.13 0.61
CA GLN A 105 -35.86 57.77 0.47
C GLN A 105 -34.99 57.51 1.70
N LYS A 106 -35.55 57.66 2.91
CA LYS A 106 -34.87 57.36 4.18
C LYS A 106 -34.51 55.88 4.32
N MET A 107 -35.44 54.98 4.01
CA MET A 107 -35.17 53.54 4.01
C MET A 107 -34.09 53.16 2.99
N ALA A 108 -34.09 53.81 1.82
CA ALA A 108 -33.04 53.61 0.84
C ALA A 108 -31.69 54.05 1.41
N SER A 109 -31.55 55.28 1.94
CA SER A 109 -30.28 55.76 2.50
C SER A 109 -29.74 54.86 3.61
N THR A 110 -30.58 54.47 4.57
CA THR A 110 -30.20 53.56 5.65
C THR A 110 -29.71 52.21 5.12
N ARG A 111 -30.36 51.63 4.10
CA ARG A 111 -29.90 50.37 3.49
C ARG A 111 -28.55 50.53 2.79
N ARG A 112 -28.28 51.67 2.14
CA ARG A 112 -26.98 51.93 1.50
C ARG A 112 -25.87 51.99 2.53
N GLU A 113 -26.08 52.79 3.57
CA GLU A 113 -25.13 52.97 4.67
C GLU A 113 -24.84 51.64 5.36
N ASN A 114 -25.88 50.88 5.70
CA ASN A 114 -25.73 49.57 6.34
C ASN A 114 -25.00 48.55 5.47
N LEU A 115 -25.23 48.54 4.15
CA LEU A 115 -24.51 47.63 3.25
C LEU A 115 -23.03 48.02 3.15
N GLU A 116 -22.74 49.30 2.96
CA GLU A 116 -21.37 49.81 2.83
C GLU A 116 -20.57 49.54 4.12
N LEU A 117 -21.12 49.90 5.28
CA LEU A 117 -20.48 49.67 6.58
C LEU A 117 -20.36 48.17 6.87
N GLY A 118 -21.44 47.41 6.64
CA GLY A 118 -21.46 45.97 6.90
C GLY A 118 -20.41 45.20 6.09
N LEU A 119 -20.25 45.52 4.79
CA LEU A 119 -19.22 44.87 3.96
C LEU A 119 -17.81 45.25 4.41
N LYS A 120 -17.56 46.53 4.75
CA LYS A 120 -16.26 46.99 5.24
C LYS A 120 -15.89 46.32 6.58
N GLU A 121 -16.80 46.30 7.54
CA GLU A 121 -16.57 45.71 8.87
C GLU A 121 -16.37 44.20 8.83
N LEU A 122 -17.21 43.48 8.06
CA LEU A 122 -17.07 42.03 7.92
C LEU A 122 -15.74 41.65 7.27
N TRP A 123 -15.25 42.44 6.32
CA TRP A 123 -13.95 42.25 5.71
C TRP A 123 -12.81 42.45 6.71
N VAL A 124 -12.84 43.54 7.50
CA VAL A 124 -11.86 43.78 8.56
C VAL A 124 -11.84 42.64 9.58
N ARG A 125 -13.02 42.15 9.99
CA ARG A 125 -13.16 41.02 10.91
C ARG A 125 -12.55 39.74 10.32
N ARG A 126 -12.81 39.45 9.04
CA ARG A 126 -12.22 38.32 8.33
C ARG A 126 -10.69 38.42 8.32
N ASN A 127 -10.15 39.54 7.88
CA ASN A 127 -8.69 39.73 7.76
C ASN A 127 -8.00 39.61 9.11
N ARG A 128 -8.57 40.17 10.18
CA ARG A 128 -8.04 40.02 11.53
C ARG A 128 -8.01 38.57 11.98
N ARG A 129 -9.10 37.82 11.74
CA ARG A 129 -9.19 36.40 12.07
C ARG A 129 -8.17 35.59 11.28
N ASP A 130 -8.05 35.85 9.98
CA ASP A 130 -7.14 35.14 9.08
C ASP A 130 -5.67 35.44 9.44
N ALA A 131 -5.34 36.70 9.78
CA ALA A 131 -4.01 37.08 10.24
C ALA A 131 -3.61 36.37 11.54
N VAL A 132 -4.49 36.34 12.55
CA VAL A 132 -4.24 35.63 13.82
C VAL A 132 -4.06 34.12 13.58
N ARG A 133 -4.90 33.54 12.72
CA ARG A 133 -4.80 32.12 12.35
C ARG A 133 -3.47 31.82 11.66
N ASN A 134 -3.11 32.61 10.65
CA ASN A 134 -1.90 32.41 9.87
C ASN A 134 -0.64 32.59 10.73
N ALA A 135 -0.62 33.59 11.62
CA ALA A 135 0.47 33.78 12.57
C ALA A 135 0.66 32.53 13.45
N ARG A 136 -0.42 32.03 14.06
CA ARG A 136 -0.38 30.81 14.89
C ARG A 136 0.09 29.59 14.10
N VAL A 137 -0.44 29.37 12.89
CA VAL A 137 -0.07 28.23 12.05
C VAL A 137 1.39 28.32 11.65
N SER A 138 1.85 29.49 11.22
CA SER A 138 3.25 29.70 10.81
C SER A 138 4.23 29.48 11.96
N GLN A 139 3.88 29.95 13.16
CA GLN A 139 4.69 29.75 14.36
C GLN A 139 4.81 28.27 14.70
N LYS A 140 3.68 27.55 14.80
CA LYS A 140 3.68 26.10 15.06
C LYS A 140 4.47 25.33 14.01
N PHE A 141 4.31 25.69 12.73
CA PHE A 141 5.05 25.04 11.65
C PHE A 141 6.56 25.23 11.82
N ARG A 142 7.00 26.45 12.17
CA ARG A 142 8.42 26.73 12.44
C ARG A 142 8.93 25.96 13.65
N GLU A 143 8.19 25.94 14.75
CA GLU A 143 8.53 25.21 15.97
C GLU A 143 8.67 23.71 15.69
N HIS A 144 7.70 23.09 15.01
CA HIS A 144 7.76 21.68 14.64
C HIS A 144 8.93 21.36 13.71
N ASN A 145 9.16 22.19 12.69
CA ASN A 145 10.26 21.98 11.76
C ASN A 145 11.63 22.18 12.43
N ALA A 146 11.74 23.12 13.36
CA ALA A 146 12.94 23.32 14.16
C ALA A 146 13.19 22.12 15.08
N ALA A 147 12.16 21.62 15.78
CA ALA A 147 12.27 20.44 16.63
C ALA A 147 12.62 19.17 15.84
N ALA A 148 12.05 18.98 14.65
CA ALA A 148 12.34 17.83 13.81
C ALA A 148 13.77 17.83 13.23
N LYS A 149 14.35 19.02 13.06
CA LYS A 149 15.74 19.21 12.59
C LYS A 149 16.74 19.37 13.73
N ALA A 150 16.27 19.43 14.97
CA ALA A 150 17.16 19.56 16.11
C ALA A 150 18.06 18.34 16.18
N ALA A 151 19.34 18.58 16.47
CA ALA A 151 20.27 17.48 16.72
C ALA A 151 19.82 16.69 17.96
N GLU A 152 20.20 15.41 17.97
CA GLU A 152 20.09 14.58 19.17
C GLU A 152 20.82 15.24 20.34
N ARG A 153 20.35 14.94 21.55
CA ARG A 153 20.97 15.42 22.78
C ARG A 153 22.37 14.80 22.94
N GLU A 154 23.33 15.56 23.47
CA GLU A 154 24.72 15.12 23.51
C GLU A 154 24.95 13.91 24.42
N ASP A 155 24.24 13.84 25.55
CA ASP A 155 24.23 12.69 26.46
C ASP A 155 23.70 11.44 25.77
N ASP A 156 22.59 11.53 25.03
CA ASP A 156 22.06 10.39 24.25
C ASP A 156 23.07 9.93 23.18
N ARG A 157 23.70 10.89 22.48
CA ARG A 157 24.70 10.60 21.43
C ARG A 157 25.94 9.87 21.98
N LEU A 158 26.37 10.20 23.20
CA LEU A 158 27.57 9.62 23.82
C LEU A 158 27.30 8.31 24.58
N THR A 159 26.08 8.11 25.06
CA THR A 159 25.70 6.92 25.84
C THR A 159 25.09 5.81 24.99
N ARG A 160 24.57 6.12 23.78
CA ARG A 160 24.06 5.11 22.86
C ARG A 160 25.15 4.14 22.41
N SER A 161 24.75 2.88 22.19
CA SER A 161 25.63 1.88 21.61
C SER A 161 26.05 2.24 20.18
N THR A 162 27.17 1.69 19.74
CA THR A 162 27.67 1.87 18.39
C THR A 162 26.98 0.92 17.41
N VAL A 163 26.54 1.44 16.27
CA VAL A 163 26.07 0.66 15.12
C VAL A 163 26.98 0.98 13.95
N LEU A 164 27.46 -0.05 13.26
CA LEU A 164 28.33 0.12 12.10
C LEU A 164 27.55 0.77 10.95
N GLU A 165 28.18 1.73 10.26
CA GLU A 165 27.58 2.42 9.11
C GLU A 165 27.19 1.46 7.99
N SER A 166 27.95 0.37 7.81
CA SER A 166 27.63 -0.69 6.85
C SER A 166 26.30 -1.41 7.12
N VAL A 167 25.84 -1.42 8.37
CA VAL A 167 24.54 -2.00 8.76
C VAL A 167 23.42 -0.98 8.59
N LEU A 168 23.72 0.31 8.74
CA LEU A 168 22.78 1.41 8.51
C LEU A 168 22.53 1.65 7.02
N ASP A 169 23.51 1.39 6.16
CA ASP A 169 23.33 1.45 4.72
C ASP A 169 22.47 0.28 4.21
N THR A 170 21.16 0.49 4.26
CA THR A 170 20.15 -0.45 3.75
C THR A 170 19.97 -0.37 2.23
N LYS A 171 20.75 0.48 1.54
CA LYS A 171 20.64 0.60 0.09
C LYS A 171 21.24 -0.65 -0.56
N THR A 172 20.51 -1.17 -1.54
CA THR A 172 20.98 -2.27 -2.38
C THR A 172 21.62 -1.70 -3.63
N TYR A 173 22.94 -1.85 -3.75
CA TYR A 173 23.66 -1.43 -4.94
C TYR A 173 23.61 -2.54 -6.00
N PRO A 174 23.52 -2.19 -7.29
CA PRO A 174 23.61 -3.18 -8.35
C PRO A 174 25.00 -3.83 -8.33
N ASP A 175 25.05 -5.15 -8.47
CA ASP A 175 26.32 -5.86 -8.54
C ASP A 175 27.15 -5.39 -9.76
N PRO A 176 28.42 -5.01 -9.56
CA PRO A 176 29.33 -4.66 -10.65
C PRO A 176 29.42 -5.74 -11.73
N ASN A 177 29.40 -7.02 -11.34
CA ASN A 177 29.62 -8.14 -12.26
C ASN A 177 28.31 -8.75 -12.79
N ARG A 178 27.21 -8.00 -12.75
CA ARG A 178 25.87 -8.48 -13.15
C ARG A 178 25.82 -9.04 -14.57
N PHE A 179 26.53 -8.40 -15.51
CA PHE A 179 26.51 -8.79 -16.91
C PHE A 179 27.30 -10.08 -17.16
N GLU A 180 28.46 -10.21 -16.51
CA GLU A 180 29.26 -11.44 -16.58
C GLU A 180 28.52 -12.62 -15.96
N ARG A 181 27.89 -12.42 -14.80
CA ARG A 181 27.05 -13.46 -14.15
C ARG A 181 25.87 -13.86 -15.03
N ALA A 182 25.24 -12.92 -15.73
CA ALA A 182 24.14 -13.21 -16.65
C ALA A 182 24.59 -14.07 -17.85
N GLU A 183 25.74 -13.75 -18.45
CA GLU A 183 26.31 -14.54 -19.56
C GLU A 183 26.73 -15.94 -19.10
N GLN A 184 27.33 -16.08 -17.91
CA GLN A 184 27.61 -17.38 -17.31
C GLN A 184 26.32 -18.17 -17.05
N GLY A 185 25.28 -17.50 -16.56
CA GLY A 185 23.95 -18.09 -16.37
C GLY A 185 23.36 -18.62 -17.68
N ARG A 186 23.44 -17.84 -18.76
CA ARG A 186 22.96 -18.24 -20.09
C ARG A 186 23.68 -19.49 -20.60
N ARG A 187 25.00 -19.56 -20.44
CA ARG A 187 25.80 -20.74 -20.84
C ARG A 187 25.38 -22.01 -20.09
N LYS A 188 25.14 -21.91 -18.78
CA LYS A 188 24.67 -23.04 -17.96
C LYS A 188 23.29 -23.51 -18.38
N VAL A 189 22.36 -22.59 -18.61
CA VAL A 189 21.01 -22.91 -19.09
C VAL A 189 21.08 -23.62 -20.45
N TRP A 190 21.89 -23.11 -21.38
CA TRP A 190 22.04 -23.72 -22.70
C TRP A 190 22.61 -25.14 -22.64
N ALA A 191 23.58 -25.40 -21.76
CA ALA A 191 24.10 -26.75 -21.55
C ALA A 191 23.03 -27.72 -21.02
N ILE A 192 22.19 -27.27 -20.07
CA ILE A 192 21.08 -28.07 -19.55
C ILE A 192 20.05 -28.36 -20.64
N GLU A 193 19.71 -27.37 -21.47
CA GLU A 193 18.80 -27.56 -22.60
C GLU A 193 19.36 -28.52 -23.65
N ALA A 194 20.67 -28.45 -23.92
CA ALA A 194 21.36 -29.38 -24.82
C ALA A 194 21.29 -30.82 -24.28
N SER A 195 21.55 -31.02 -22.99
CA SER A 195 21.42 -32.34 -22.33
C SER A 195 19.98 -32.86 -22.40
N LYS A 196 18.97 -32.03 -22.09
CA LYS A 196 17.55 -32.41 -22.23
C LYS A 196 17.18 -32.76 -23.68
N ARG A 197 17.75 -32.07 -24.66
CA ARG A 197 17.55 -32.38 -26.08
C ARG A 197 18.20 -33.72 -26.45
N GLY A 198 19.38 -34.01 -25.92
CA GLY A 198 20.05 -35.30 -26.04
C GLY A 198 19.18 -36.44 -25.51
N ALA A 199 18.77 -36.36 -24.24
CA ALA A 199 17.92 -37.38 -23.61
C ALA A 199 16.59 -37.60 -24.36
N ARG A 200 15.97 -36.54 -24.90
CA ARG A 200 14.77 -36.68 -25.73
C ARG A 200 15.05 -37.42 -27.04
N ARG A 201 16.19 -37.16 -27.68
CA ARG A 201 16.60 -37.86 -28.90
C ARG A 201 16.84 -39.34 -28.61
N ASP A 202 17.48 -39.67 -27.49
CA ASP A 202 17.77 -41.05 -27.10
C ASP A 202 16.46 -41.83 -26.83
N ALA A 203 15.51 -41.21 -26.12
CA ALA A 203 14.19 -41.80 -25.89
C ALA A 203 13.40 -42.02 -27.20
N LEU A 204 13.50 -41.09 -28.16
CA LEU A 204 12.88 -41.27 -29.47
C LEU A 204 13.54 -42.40 -30.28
N MET A 205 14.86 -42.57 -30.16
CA MET A 205 15.57 -43.68 -30.79
C MET A 205 15.14 -45.04 -30.21
N GLU A 206 15.00 -45.12 -28.89
CA GLU A 206 14.47 -46.31 -28.22
C GLU A 206 13.05 -46.65 -28.70
N LEU A 207 12.18 -45.64 -28.80
CA LEU A 207 10.85 -45.82 -29.35
C LEU A 207 10.90 -46.32 -30.81
N TYR A 208 11.78 -45.76 -31.63
CA TYR A 208 11.92 -46.16 -33.05
C TYR A 208 12.29 -47.63 -33.22
N ILE A 209 13.22 -48.13 -32.40
CA ILE A 209 13.64 -49.54 -32.46
C ILE A 209 12.54 -50.45 -31.93
N ASN A 210 11.89 -50.06 -30.83
CA ASN A 210 10.79 -50.84 -30.28
C ASN A 210 9.54 -50.82 -31.18
N ALA A 211 9.42 -49.84 -32.09
CA ALA A 211 8.30 -49.73 -33.01
C ALA A 211 8.21 -50.90 -34.00
N SER A 212 9.28 -51.70 -34.20
CA SER A 212 9.21 -52.93 -35.00
C SER A 212 8.25 -53.97 -34.41
N ASN A 213 8.03 -53.92 -33.09
CA ASN A 213 7.13 -54.83 -32.38
C ASN A 213 5.70 -54.27 -32.28
N PHE A 214 5.47 -53.04 -32.76
CA PHE A 214 4.14 -52.45 -32.74
C PHE A 214 3.31 -52.98 -33.91
N ILE A 215 2.08 -53.37 -33.61
CA ILE A 215 1.09 -53.74 -34.60
C ILE A 215 0.43 -52.44 -35.07
N VAL A 216 0.71 -52.04 -36.31
CA VAL A 216 0.18 -50.78 -36.87
C VAL A 216 -0.94 -51.06 -37.88
N THR A 217 -0.87 -52.19 -38.60
CA THR A 217 -1.84 -52.54 -39.64
C THR A 217 -2.79 -53.65 -39.19
N GLU A 218 -4.02 -53.66 -39.74
CA GLU A 218 -4.99 -54.73 -39.45
C GLU A 218 -4.52 -56.11 -39.92
N THR A 219 -3.65 -56.15 -40.93
CA THR A 219 -3.05 -57.39 -41.44
C THR A 219 -2.06 -57.98 -40.45
N GLU A 220 -1.19 -57.16 -39.86
CA GLU A 220 -0.28 -57.58 -38.78
C GLU A 220 -1.08 -58.06 -37.56
N LEU A 221 -2.18 -57.37 -37.23
CA LEU A 221 -3.02 -57.76 -36.09
C LEU A 221 -3.63 -59.14 -36.29
N LYS A 222 -4.19 -59.43 -37.47
CA LYS A 222 -4.76 -60.74 -37.78
C LYS A 222 -3.71 -61.84 -37.73
N ALA A 223 -2.55 -61.61 -38.33
CA ALA A 223 -1.45 -62.56 -38.30
C ALA A 223 -0.98 -62.86 -36.86
N GLU A 224 -0.90 -61.83 -36.02
CA GLU A 224 -0.49 -61.99 -34.62
C GLU A 224 -1.58 -62.67 -33.77
N ILE A 225 -2.87 -62.41 -34.05
CA ILE A 225 -3.98 -63.12 -33.41
C ILE A 225 -3.95 -64.60 -33.76
N GLU A 226 -3.81 -64.94 -35.04
CA GLU A 226 -3.71 -66.34 -35.49
C GLU A 226 -2.48 -67.02 -34.87
N ARG A 227 -1.37 -66.28 -34.71
CA ARG A 227 -0.15 -66.78 -34.06
C ARG A 227 -0.33 -67.07 -32.57
N ILE A 228 -0.90 -66.13 -31.82
CA ILE A 228 -1.01 -66.22 -30.34
C ILE A 228 -2.20 -67.06 -29.90
N PHE A 229 -3.35 -66.95 -30.58
CA PHE A 229 -4.60 -67.62 -30.21
C PHE A 229 -4.80 -68.97 -30.91
N ASP A 230 -3.75 -69.57 -31.47
CA ASP A 230 -3.79 -70.96 -31.95
C ASP A 230 -4.08 -71.92 -30.78
N ALA A 231 -4.93 -72.92 -31.00
CA ALA A 231 -5.35 -73.89 -29.97
C ALA A 231 -4.17 -74.70 -29.40
N ASP A 232 -3.10 -74.84 -30.19
CA ASP A 232 -1.87 -75.52 -29.79
C ASP A 232 -0.72 -74.56 -29.45
N PHE A 233 -0.96 -73.24 -29.38
CA PHE A 233 0.09 -72.24 -29.08
C PHE A 233 0.84 -72.56 -27.79
N PHE A 234 0.11 -72.79 -26.69
CA PHE A 234 0.70 -73.07 -25.39
C PHE A 234 1.44 -74.41 -25.37
N LYS A 235 0.93 -75.43 -26.08
CA LYS A 235 1.57 -76.75 -26.18
C LYS A 235 2.87 -76.70 -26.98
N LYS A 236 2.87 -76.00 -28.13
CA LYS A 236 4.06 -75.78 -28.97
C LYS A 236 5.14 -75.00 -28.21
N GLN A 237 4.72 -73.93 -27.52
CA GLN A 237 5.61 -73.09 -26.74
C GLN A 237 6.16 -73.82 -25.51
N GLY A 238 5.34 -74.58 -24.79
CA GLY A 238 5.77 -75.43 -23.67
C GLY A 238 6.81 -76.48 -24.09
N THR A 239 6.62 -77.09 -25.27
CA THR A 239 7.57 -78.06 -25.84
C THR A 239 8.91 -77.39 -26.20
N ALA A 240 8.88 -76.19 -26.79
CA ALA A 240 10.07 -75.41 -27.13
C ALA A 240 10.90 -75.00 -25.90
N TYR A 241 10.25 -74.73 -24.76
CA TYR A 241 10.90 -74.47 -23.48
C TYR A 241 11.27 -75.74 -22.70
N GLY A 242 11.21 -76.92 -23.33
CA GLY A 242 11.63 -78.19 -22.73
C GLY A 242 10.69 -78.72 -21.65
N ARG A 243 9.43 -78.27 -21.62
CA ARG A 243 8.41 -78.80 -20.70
C ARG A 243 7.58 -79.90 -21.38
N TYR A 244 7.61 -81.09 -20.81
CA TYR A 244 6.79 -82.23 -21.25
C TYR A 244 5.53 -82.33 -20.37
N GLY A 245 4.39 -81.85 -20.89
CA GLY A 245 3.07 -81.87 -20.25
C GLY A 245 2.04 -81.01 -21.00
N SER A 246 0.72 -81.25 -20.81
CA SER A 246 -0.34 -80.43 -21.42
C SER A 246 -0.37 -79.05 -20.75
N SER A 247 0.38 -78.10 -21.32
CA SER A 247 0.36 -76.70 -20.92
C SER A 247 -0.78 -76.00 -21.64
N GLU A 248 -1.80 -75.62 -20.89
CA GLU A 248 -3.04 -75.04 -21.43
C GLU A 248 -3.14 -73.54 -21.12
N ASN A 249 -2.34 -73.05 -20.17
CA ASN A 249 -2.39 -71.67 -19.72
C ASN A 249 -0.99 -71.00 -19.68
N VAL A 250 -0.98 -69.67 -19.56
CA VAL A 250 0.23 -68.84 -19.47
C VAL A 250 1.07 -69.19 -18.23
N TRP A 251 0.43 -69.58 -17.13
CA TRP A 251 1.08 -69.92 -15.86
C TRP A 251 1.85 -71.25 -15.94
N ASP A 252 1.41 -72.20 -16.77
CA ASP A 252 2.07 -73.48 -16.99
C ASP A 252 3.39 -73.29 -17.74
N ILE A 253 3.46 -72.28 -18.61
CA ILE A 253 4.66 -71.95 -19.40
C ILE A 253 5.58 -71.02 -18.62
N HIS A 254 5.08 -69.85 -18.25
CA HIS A 254 5.86 -68.75 -17.69
C HIS A 254 5.97 -68.81 -16.16
N GLY A 255 5.17 -69.66 -15.49
CA GLY A 255 5.12 -69.74 -14.03
C GLY A 255 4.30 -68.61 -13.41
N LYS A 256 4.16 -68.67 -12.07
CA LYS A 256 3.51 -67.61 -11.27
C LYS A 256 4.11 -66.23 -11.60
N PRO A 257 3.31 -65.15 -11.56
CA PRO A 257 3.81 -63.83 -11.90
C PRO A 257 4.89 -63.42 -10.90
N THR A 258 5.78 -62.52 -11.33
CA THR A 258 6.90 -62.06 -10.51
C THR A 258 6.41 -61.36 -9.23
N SER A 259 6.46 -62.06 -8.09
CA SER A 259 6.25 -61.50 -6.75
C SER A 259 7.49 -60.76 -6.25
N ILE A 260 7.34 -59.90 -5.24
CA ILE A 260 8.43 -59.18 -4.56
C ILE A 260 9.49 -60.16 -4.03
N ALA A 261 9.05 -61.28 -3.45
CA ALA A 261 9.96 -62.33 -2.97
C ALA A 261 10.86 -62.86 -4.10
N ASN A 262 10.28 -63.08 -5.28
CA ASN A 262 11.02 -63.54 -6.45
C ASN A 262 12.01 -62.47 -6.97
N MET A 263 11.66 -61.18 -6.92
CA MET A 263 12.58 -60.11 -7.29
C MET A 263 13.79 -60.07 -6.34
N LEU A 264 13.54 -60.25 -5.04
CA LEU A 264 14.61 -60.30 -4.03
C LEU A 264 15.53 -61.51 -4.26
N GLU A 265 14.96 -62.70 -4.50
CA GLU A 265 15.72 -63.92 -4.82
C GLU A 265 16.61 -63.77 -6.07
N THR A 266 16.14 -63.03 -7.09
CA THR A 266 16.97 -62.75 -8.28
C THR A 266 18.15 -61.83 -8.00
N THR A 267 18.03 -60.93 -7.00
CA THR A 267 19.13 -60.04 -6.60
C THR A 267 20.15 -60.69 -5.68
N THR A 268 19.73 -61.68 -4.88
CA THR A 268 20.60 -62.42 -3.95
C THR A 268 21.27 -63.63 -4.59
N GLY A 269 21.04 -63.87 -5.89
CA GLY A 269 21.60 -65.01 -6.63
C GLY A 269 21.00 -66.37 -6.24
N ALA A 270 19.90 -66.37 -5.48
CA ALA A 270 19.26 -67.58 -4.93
C ALA A 270 17.89 -67.87 -5.59
N SER A 271 17.70 -67.42 -6.83
CA SER A 271 16.44 -67.63 -7.56
C SER A 271 16.22 -69.12 -7.84
N THR A 272 15.08 -69.64 -7.38
CA THR A 272 14.64 -71.02 -7.64
C THR A 272 13.80 -71.15 -8.91
N LYS A 273 13.69 -70.07 -9.71
CA LYS A 273 12.91 -70.07 -10.95
C LYS A 273 13.64 -70.78 -12.08
N ILE A 274 12.92 -71.71 -12.71
CA ILE A 274 13.38 -72.47 -13.87
C ILE A 274 13.70 -71.57 -15.09
N MET A 275 13.07 -70.40 -15.23
CA MET A 275 13.42 -69.45 -16.30
C MET A 275 14.77 -68.74 -16.07
N ASP A 276 15.12 -68.49 -14.81
CA ASP A 276 16.42 -67.95 -14.43
C ASP A 276 17.53 -69.02 -14.49
N VAL A 277 17.18 -70.30 -14.65
CA VAL A 277 18.14 -71.39 -14.88
C VAL A 277 18.72 -71.33 -16.30
N TYR A 278 17.98 -70.77 -17.26
CA TYR A 278 18.42 -70.64 -18.66
C TYR A 278 19.08 -69.29 -18.98
N GLU A 279 18.78 -68.22 -18.24
CA GLU A 279 19.57 -66.98 -18.31
C GLU A 279 20.76 -67.08 -17.37
N SER A 280 21.95 -67.33 -17.91
CA SER A 280 23.16 -67.33 -17.10
C SER A 280 23.43 -65.92 -16.54
N GLU A 281 24.11 -65.80 -15.39
CA GLU A 281 24.62 -64.51 -14.90
C GLU A 281 25.45 -63.78 -15.97
N TYR A 282 26.08 -64.55 -16.87
CA TYR A 282 26.74 -64.05 -18.06
C TYR A 282 25.77 -63.31 -19.01
N ASP A 283 24.63 -63.89 -19.38
CA ASP A 283 23.65 -63.24 -20.27
C ASP A 283 23.07 -61.95 -19.67
N ARG A 284 22.81 -61.94 -18.35
CA ARG A 284 22.39 -60.73 -17.62
C ARG A 284 23.47 -59.67 -17.65
N SER A 285 24.73 -60.06 -17.46
CA SER A 285 25.87 -59.15 -17.53
C SER A 285 26.05 -58.58 -18.94
N VAL A 286 25.88 -59.39 -19.99
CA VAL A 286 25.95 -58.96 -21.40
C VAL A 286 24.84 -57.95 -21.71
N LYS A 287 23.59 -58.21 -21.30
CA LYS A 287 22.47 -57.26 -21.46
C LYS A 287 22.74 -55.93 -20.73
N ARG A 288 23.31 -55.97 -19.52
CA ARG A 288 23.68 -54.76 -18.76
C ARG A 288 24.84 -54.02 -19.41
N GLN A 289 25.89 -54.71 -19.84
CA GLN A 289 27.02 -54.12 -20.54
C GLN A 289 26.59 -53.47 -21.85
N LYS A 290 25.72 -54.15 -22.62
CA LYS A 290 25.08 -53.60 -23.82
C LYS A 290 24.32 -52.32 -23.49
N ARG A 291 23.44 -52.33 -22.48
CA ARG A 291 22.69 -51.13 -22.04
C ARG A 291 23.60 -49.97 -21.63
N ILE A 292 24.66 -50.24 -20.86
CA ILE A 292 25.64 -49.22 -20.44
C ILE A 292 26.36 -48.64 -21.65
N ALA A 293 26.79 -49.48 -22.59
CA ALA A 293 27.45 -49.04 -23.81
C ALA A 293 26.51 -48.22 -24.70
N GLU A 294 25.24 -48.61 -24.83
CA GLU A 294 24.22 -47.84 -25.58
C GLU A 294 23.96 -46.47 -24.96
N GLU A 295 23.81 -46.40 -23.63
CA GLU A 295 23.59 -45.13 -22.91
C GLU A 295 24.80 -44.20 -23.02
N PHE A 296 26.02 -44.75 -23.00
CA PHE A 296 27.24 -43.96 -23.12
C PHE A 296 27.53 -43.50 -24.55
N THR A 297 27.20 -44.32 -25.55
CA THR A 297 27.47 -44.02 -26.97
C THR A 297 26.33 -43.26 -27.66
N GLY A 298 25.14 -43.19 -27.05
CA GLY A 298 23.96 -42.52 -27.61
C GLY A 298 23.36 -43.23 -28.84
N GLY A 299 23.79 -44.46 -29.09
CA GLY A 299 23.37 -45.30 -30.22
C GLY A 299 22.94 -46.67 -29.72
N LYS A 300 21.95 -47.25 -30.38
CA LYS A 300 21.45 -48.59 -30.07
C LYS A 300 22.21 -49.61 -30.90
N MET A 301 22.79 -50.61 -30.24
CA MET A 301 23.54 -51.67 -30.91
C MET A 301 22.57 -52.84 -31.16
N GLU A 302 22.54 -53.40 -32.37
CA GLU A 302 21.80 -54.64 -32.63
C GLU A 302 22.58 -55.85 -32.08
#